data_AF-A0A9Q5GBJ2-F1
#
_entry.id   AF-A0A9Q5GBJ2-F1
#
_cell.length_a   1.000
_cell.length_b   1.000
_cell.length_c   1.000
_cell.angle_alpha   90.00
_cell.angle_beta   90.00
_cell.angle_gamma   90.00
#
_symmetry.space_group_name_H-M   'P 1'
#
loop_
_entity.id
_entity.type
_entity.pdbx_description
1 polymer ?
#
loop_
_entity_poly.entity_id
_entity_poly.type
_entity_poly.pdbx_seq_one_letter_code
_entity_poly.pdbx_strand_id
1 'polypeptide(L)'
;MQIVSENLGTTLLTGPGAGSLATANSVMDDIVSEVRNLAHKNTGQLFNRFSNEDSLDITKDVKYPYYLSFAQEKIAHLSQIFDELGIEIQELKQIEDRTIVITKAITRRQL
;
A
#
# COMPACT_ATOMS: atom_id res chain seq x y z
N MET A 1 0.17 -0.92 -10.06
CA MET A 1 -0.78 -0.23 -9.17
C MET A 1 -2.09 -1.01 -9.15
N GLN A 2 -2.59 -1.37 -7.97
CA GLN A 2 -3.91 -1.97 -7.80
C GLN A 2 -4.91 -0.86 -7.46
N ILE A 3 -6.07 -0.86 -8.13
CA ILE A 3 -7.17 0.07 -7.88
C ILE A 3 -8.37 -0.77 -7.46
N VAL A 4 -8.96 -0.44 -6.31
CA VAL A 4 -10.19 -1.06 -5.80
C VAL A 4 -11.30 -0.02 -5.87
N SER A 5 -12.40 -0.37 -6.54
CA SER A 5 -13.57 0.48 -6.74
C SER A 5 -14.83 -0.31 -6.40
N GLU A 6 -15.81 0.34 -5.79
CA GLU A 6 -17.11 -0.28 -5.45
C GLU A 6 -17.81 -0.86 -6.68
N ASN A 7 -17.78 -0.15 -7.80
CA ASN A 7 -18.53 -0.51 -9.00
C ASN A 7 -17.71 -1.29 -10.04
N LEU A 8 -16.40 -1.05 -10.10
CA LEU A 8 -15.50 -1.72 -11.07
C LEU A 8 -14.76 -2.92 -10.48
N GLY A 9 -14.89 -3.16 -9.16
CA GLY A 9 -14.14 -4.19 -8.46
C GLY A 9 -12.65 -3.87 -8.38
N THR A 10 -11.81 -4.88 -8.57
CA THR A 10 -10.34 -4.71 -8.51
C THR A 10 -9.72 -4.73 -9.90
N THR A 11 -8.96 -3.70 -10.23
CA THR A 11 -8.19 -3.59 -11.47
C THR A 11 -6.69 -3.48 -11.17
N LEU A 12 -5.85 -4.10 -12.01
CA LEU A 12 -4.39 -4.04 -11.90
C LEU A 12 -3.80 -3.30 -13.11
N LEU A 13 -3.13 -2.18 -12.85
CA LEU A 13 -2.32 -1.46 -13.83
C LEU A 13 -0.86 -1.89 -13.69
N THR A 14 -0.28 -2.41 -14.77
CA THR A 14 1.09 -2.93 -14.81
C THR A 14 1.88 -2.32 -15.97
N GLY A 15 3.19 -2.22 -15.80
CA GLY A 15 4.11 -1.61 -16.74
C GLY A 15 5.38 -1.09 -16.06
N PRO A 16 6.39 -0.68 -16.85
CA PRO A 16 7.58 -0.06 -16.31
C PRO A 16 7.25 1.29 -15.66
N GLY A 17 7.50 1.44 -14.35
CA GLY A 17 7.26 2.68 -13.61
C GLY A 17 8.39 3.72 -13.71
N ALA A 18 9.49 3.38 -14.39
CA ALA A 18 10.66 4.25 -14.58
C ALA A 18 11.47 3.80 -15.81
N GLY A 19 12.38 4.68 -16.26
CA GLY A 19 13.28 4.44 -17.38
C GLY A 19 13.01 5.39 -18.54
N SER A 20 14.05 5.75 -19.30
CA SER A 20 14.01 6.83 -20.30
C SER A 20 12.84 6.69 -21.29
N LEU A 21 12.63 5.49 -21.85
CA LEU A 21 11.54 5.25 -22.79
C LEU A 21 10.16 5.27 -22.12
N ALA A 22 10.01 4.64 -20.95
CA ALA A 22 8.74 4.59 -20.23
C ALA A 22 8.29 6.00 -19.81
N THR A 23 9.22 6.80 -19.28
CA THR A 23 8.97 8.19 -18.93
C THR A 23 8.69 9.05 -20.17
N ALA A 24 9.42 8.86 -21.27
CA ALA A 24 9.17 9.59 -22.52
C ALA A 24 7.79 9.28 -23.11
N ASN A 25 7.32 8.03 -23.03
CA ASN A 25 5.99 7.65 -23.47
C ASN A 25 4.90 8.39 -22.67
N SER A 26 4.99 8.43 -21.34
CA SER A 26 4.03 9.17 -20.51
C SER A 26 4.01 10.67 -20.85
N VAL A 27 5.18 11.28 -21.05
CA VAL A 27 5.28 12.69 -21.46
C VAL A 27 4.65 12.90 -22.84
N MET A 28 4.91 12.01 -23.79
CA MET A 28 4.38 12.13 -25.15
C MET A 28 2.85 11.97 -25.18
N ASP A 29 2.30 11.05 -24.37
CA ASP A 29 0.86 10.85 -24.25
C ASP A 29 0.15 12.13 -23.76
N ASP A 30 0.73 12.80 -22.77
CA ASP A 30 0.23 14.10 -22.28
C ASP A 30 0.27 15.17 -23.37
N ILE A 31 1.36 15.26 -24.13
CA ILE A 31 1.50 16.20 -25.26
C ILE A 31 0.43 15.94 -26.33
N VAL A 32 0.24 14.68 -26.73
CA VAL A 32 -0.77 14.30 -27.73
C VAL A 32 -2.19 14.63 -27.25
N SER A 33 -2.48 14.38 -25.97
CA SER A 33 -3.74 14.73 -25.34
C SER A 33 -3.98 16.25 -25.37
N GLU A 34 -2.97 17.05 -25.01
CA GLU A 34 -3.11 18.50 -24.96
C GLU A 34 -3.24 19.14 -26.34
N VAL A 35 -2.48 18.64 -27.33
CA VAL A 35 -2.63 19.06 -28.73
C VAL A 35 -4.04 18.74 -29.25
N ARG A 36 -4.60 17.57 -28.90
CA ARG A 36 -5.97 17.20 -29.23
C ARG A 36 -6.99 18.16 -28.58
N ASN A 37 -6.79 18.52 -27.31
CA ASN A 37 -7.67 19.45 -26.59
C ASN A 37 -7.65 20.85 -27.23
N LEU A 38 -6.46 21.33 -27.62
CA LEU A 38 -6.28 22.59 -28.34
C LEU A 38 -7.03 22.59 -29.67
N ALA A 39 -6.86 21.53 -30.47
CA ALA A 39 -7.54 21.40 -31.77
C ALA A 39 -9.06 21.40 -31.64
N HIS A 40 -9.60 20.78 -30.58
CA HIS A 40 -11.03 20.71 -30.32
C HIS A 40 -11.59 21.87 -29.48
N LYS A 41 -10.76 22.87 -29.12
CA LYS A 41 -11.15 23.99 -28.24
C LYS A 41 -11.73 23.55 -26.89
N ASN A 42 -11.32 22.38 -26.39
CA ASN A 42 -11.65 21.86 -25.06
C ASN A 42 -10.59 22.23 -24.02
N THR A 43 -9.80 23.26 -24.30
CA THR A 43 -8.70 23.75 -23.46
C THR A 43 -9.19 24.16 -22.08
N GLY A 44 -8.46 23.77 -21.04
CA GLY A 44 -8.72 24.21 -19.66
C GLY A 44 -9.72 23.35 -18.87
N GLN A 45 -10.22 22.23 -19.41
CA GLN A 45 -10.88 21.22 -18.59
C GLN A 45 -9.83 20.41 -17.81
N LEU A 46 -9.88 20.51 -16.49
CA LEU A 46 -9.09 19.65 -15.62
C LEU A 46 -9.50 18.19 -15.81
N PHE A 47 -8.52 17.30 -15.97
CA PHE A 47 -8.75 15.85 -16.05
C PHE A 47 -9.37 15.30 -14.75
N ASN A 48 -9.09 15.95 -13.61
CA ASN A 48 -9.62 15.61 -12.30
C ASN A 48 -10.28 16.84 -11.66
N ARG A 49 -11.58 16.72 -11.36
CA ARG A 49 -12.38 17.72 -10.64
C ARG A 49 -12.85 17.22 -9.27
N PHE A 50 -12.38 16.05 -8.86
CA PHE A 50 -12.67 15.49 -7.54
C PHE A 50 -12.00 16.36 -6.47
N SER A 51 -12.82 16.89 -5.56
CA SER A 51 -12.38 17.68 -4.42
C SER A 51 -13.23 17.26 -3.23
N ASN A 52 -12.61 16.55 -2.30
CA ASN A 52 -13.15 16.30 -0.97
C ASN A 52 -12.18 16.89 0.05
N GLU A 53 -12.71 17.56 1.07
CA GLU A 53 -11.97 17.91 2.28
C GLU A 53 -11.86 16.68 3.18
N ASP A 54 -11.18 15.64 2.72
CA ASP A 54 -10.76 14.55 3.60
C ASP A 54 -9.45 14.96 4.27
N SER A 55 -9.44 14.96 5.60
CA SER A 55 -8.21 15.20 6.36
C SER A 55 -7.28 14.00 6.15
N LEU A 56 -5.98 14.27 5.97
CA LEU A 56 -4.99 13.21 5.86
C LEU A 56 -4.91 12.49 7.21
N ASP A 57 -5.55 11.33 7.31
CA ASP A 57 -5.55 10.53 8.52
C ASP A 57 -4.21 9.80 8.65
N ILE A 58 -3.20 10.52 9.15
CA ILE A 58 -1.91 9.95 9.56
C ILE A 58 -2.04 9.44 11.01
N THR A 59 -3.13 8.77 11.35
CA THR A 59 -3.25 8.20 12.70
C THR A 59 -2.38 6.96 12.83
N LYS A 60 -1.87 6.77 14.05
CA LYS A 60 -1.23 5.52 14.47
C LYS A 60 -2.22 4.36 14.58
N ASP A 61 -3.50 4.60 14.27
CA ASP A 61 -4.63 3.71 14.51
C ASP A 61 -4.96 2.85 13.28
N VAL A 62 -4.28 3.07 12.14
CA VAL A 62 -4.35 2.16 11.00
C VAL A 62 -3.74 0.81 11.38
N LYS A 63 -4.52 -0.25 11.19
CA LYS A 63 -4.13 -1.62 11.57
C LYS A 63 -3.57 -2.38 10.37
N TYR A 64 -2.39 -2.98 10.55
CA TYR A 64 -1.75 -3.83 9.56
C TYR A 64 -1.27 -5.14 10.21
N PRO A 65 -1.27 -6.26 9.47
CA PRO A 65 -0.55 -7.45 9.90
C PRO A 65 0.96 -7.19 9.79
N TYR A 66 1.74 -7.66 10.77
CA TYR A 66 3.19 -7.50 10.78
C TYR A 66 3.90 -8.84 10.63
N TYR A 67 4.99 -8.81 9.87
CA TYR A 67 5.98 -9.88 9.83
C TYR A 67 7.13 -9.50 10.77
N LEU A 68 7.34 -10.29 11.82
CA LEU A 68 8.37 -10.07 12.83
C LEU A 68 9.31 -11.28 12.84
N SER A 69 10.62 -11.02 12.86
CA SER A 69 11.63 -12.06 12.83
C SER A 69 12.67 -11.84 13.92
N PHE A 70 12.74 -12.77 14.86
CA PHE A 70 13.59 -12.72 16.03
C PHE A 70 14.71 -13.76 15.91
N ALA A 71 15.94 -13.40 16.30
CA ALA A 71 17.07 -14.32 16.31
C ALA A 71 17.11 -15.08 17.65
N GLN A 72 17.19 -16.40 17.58
CA GLN A 72 17.36 -17.31 18.72
C GLN A 72 16.29 -17.20 19.84
N GLU A 73 15.17 -16.54 19.56
CA GLU A 73 14.05 -16.45 20.50
C GLU A 73 13.20 -17.71 20.50
N LYS A 74 12.72 -18.09 21.68
CA LYS A 74 11.85 -19.26 21.84
C LYS A 74 10.40 -18.90 21.54
N ILE A 75 9.73 -19.78 20.79
CA ILE A 75 8.29 -19.69 20.50
C ILE A 75 7.48 -19.39 21.77
N ALA A 76 7.70 -20.15 22.85
CA ALA A 76 6.94 -20.00 24.09
C ALA A 76 7.08 -18.61 24.75
N HIS A 77 8.29 -18.04 24.70
CA HIS A 77 8.55 -16.71 25.26
C HIS A 77 7.83 -15.63 24.47
N LEU A 78 7.90 -15.71 23.14
CA LEU A 78 7.18 -14.78 22.27
C LEU A 78 5.67 -14.93 22.43
N SER A 79 5.11 -16.15 22.42
CA SER A 79 3.67 -16.37 22.64
C SER A 79 3.17 -15.67 23.91
N GLN A 80 3.91 -15.77 25.02
CA GLN A 80 3.55 -15.09 26.25
C GLN A 80 3.55 -13.56 26.10
N ILE A 81 4.59 -12.98 25.49
CA ILE A 81 4.67 -11.52 25.28
C ILE A 81 3.50 -11.03 24.41
N PHE A 82 3.21 -11.73 23.31
CA PHE A 82 2.11 -11.35 22.42
C PHE A 82 0.75 -11.48 23.11
N ASP A 83 0.55 -12.51 23.93
CA ASP A 83 -0.67 -12.67 24.72
C ASP A 83 -0.82 -11.55 25.77
N GLU A 84 0.25 -11.18 26.48
CA GLU A 84 0.27 -10.07 27.46
C GLU A 84 -0.04 -8.71 26.81
N LEU A 85 0.41 -8.51 25.57
CA LEU A 85 0.12 -7.31 24.78
C LEU A 85 -1.25 -7.34 24.10
N GLY A 86 -1.99 -8.44 24.22
CA GLY A 86 -3.29 -8.64 23.57
C GLY A 86 -3.20 -8.66 22.04
N ILE A 87 -2.09 -9.16 21.50
CA ILE A 87 -1.84 -9.25 20.06
C ILE A 87 -2.14 -10.65 19.57
N GLU A 88 -3.12 -10.77 18.68
CA GLU A 88 -3.43 -12.04 18.05
C GLU A 88 -2.36 -12.44 17.01
N ILE A 89 -1.81 -13.65 17.17
CA ILE A 89 -0.88 -14.25 16.23
C ILE A 89 -1.65 -14.99 15.14
N GLN A 90 -1.38 -14.68 13.87
CA GLN A 90 -1.88 -15.42 12.72
C GLN A 90 -1.03 -16.66 12.44
N GLU A 91 0.30 -16.53 12.53
CA GLU A 91 1.24 -17.61 12.25
C GLU A 91 2.48 -17.49 13.13
N LEU A 92 2.98 -18.62 13.63
CA LEU A 92 4.20 -18.70 14.44
C LEU A 92 5.02 -19.89 14.00
N LYS A 93 6.26 -19.65 13.56
CA LYS A 93 7.15 -20.70 13.05
C LYS A 93 8.59 -20.44 13.48
N GLN A 94 9.32 -21.51 13.72
CA GLN A 94 10.77 -21.46 13.88
C GLN A 94 11.43 -22.02 12.61
N ILE A 95 12.32 -21.25 12.02
CA ILE A 95 13.08 -21.60 10.82
C ILE A 95 14.55 -21.35 11.15
N GLU A 96 15.34 -22.43 11.18
CA GLU A 96 16.75 -22.39 11.60
C GLU A 96 16.88 -21.71 12.99
N ASP A 97 17.74 -20.70 13.09
CA ASP A 97 17.99 -19.91 14.30
C ASP A 97 17.04 -18.70 14.42
N ARG A 98 15.94 -18.67 13.68
CA ARG A 98 14.99 -17.54 13.69
C ARG A 98 13.58 -17.98 14.04
N THR A 99 12.92 -17.20 14.87
CA THR A 99 11.49 -17.35 15.15
C THR A 99 10.73 -16.24 14.45
N ILE A 100 9.78 -16.63 13.62
CA ILE A 100 8.97 -15.77 12.76
C ILE A 100 7.55 -15.73 13.33
N VAL A 101 7.04 -14.52 13.51
CA VAL A 101 5.68 -14.24 13.96
C VAL A 101 4.99 -13.42 12.86
N ILE A 102 3.82 -13.88 12.41
CA ILE A 102 2.90 -13.08 11.60
C ILE A 102 1.72 -12.73 12.49
N THR A 103 1.49 -11.43 12.72
CA THR A 103 0.36 -10.96 13.55
C THR A 103 -0.89 -10.79 12.69
N LYS A 104 -2.07 -10.85 13.32
CA LYS A 104 -3.26 -10.20 12.74
C LYS A 104 -3.07 -8.67 12.73
N ALA A 105 -4.04 -7.96 12.18
CA ALA A 105 -3.96 -6.51 12.02
C ALA A 105 -3.86 -5.78 13.37
N ILE A 106 -2.71 -5.17 13.65
CA ILE A 106 -2.43 -4.38 14.84
C ILE A 106 -2.05 -2.94 14.48
N THR A 107 -2.23 -2.03 15.42
CA THR A 107 -1.84 -0.62 15.27
C THR A 107 -0.34 -0.45 15.43
N ARG A 108 0.22 0.67 14.94
CA ARG A 108 1.64 0.99 15.16
C ARG A 108 1.99 1.23 16.63
N ARG A 109 1.01 1.47 17.50
CA ARG A 109 1.23 1.62 18.95
C ARG A 109 1.42 0.28 19.66
N GLN A 110 0.90 -0.80 19.09
CA GLN A 110 0.99 -2.15 19.65
C GLN A 110 2.26 -2.88 19.20
N LEU A 111 2.91 -2.41 18.13
CA LEU A 111 4.26 -2.82 17.74
C LEU A 111 5.30 -2.20 18.67
#